data_AF-A0A6S7K9V4-F1
#
_entry.id   AF-A0A6S7K9V4-F1
#
_cell.length_a   1.000
_cell.length_b   1.000
_cell.length_c   1.000
_cell.angle_alpha   90.00
_cell.angle_beta   90.00
_cell.angle_gamma   90.00
#
_symmetry.space_group_name_H-M   'P 1'
#
loop_
_entity.id
_entity.type
_entity.pdbx_description
1 polymer ?
#
loop_
_entity_poly.entity_id
_entity_poly.type
_entity_poly.pdbx_seq_one_letter_code
_entity_poly.pdbx_strand_id
1 'polypeptide(L)'
;MATALPTFPSFDPNADQGAPGVRFKKYIARFRNLIVATDIDDPKRQKALLLHYIGEEVNDIFETLTVSEPAEGETVLDVTIKALSEYFTPKQNPVFEYKFRNAKQTQDEALMTYYTRLKQLSLTCEFHDAGREIKSQIIQHGRSQRLRRKALIDPTITLAKLLEMGKAAELADSQAANLERTENISHFTTGSSKNHNKARFQSRSPGTRVKCRNCGGTYPHE
;
A
#
# COMPACT_ATOMS: atom_id res chain seq x y z
N MET A 1 -18.20 -26.99 48.12
CA MET A 1 -17.31 -25.88 48.46
C MET A 1 -17.35 -24.90 47.31
N ALA A 2 -17.55 -23.60 47.57
CA ALA A 2 -17.51 -22.60 46.52
C ALA A 2 -16.06 -22.44 46.05
N THR A 3 -15.71 -23.06 44.93
CA THR A 3 -14.45 -22.80 44.24
C THR A 3 -14.54 -21.37 43.70
N ALA A 4 -13.75 -20.47 44.26
CA ALA A 4 -13.69 -19.10 43.78
C ALA A 4 -13.29 -19.12 42.30
N LEU A 5 -14.12 -18.48 41.47
CA LEU A 5 -13.86 -18.36 40.05
C LEU A 5 -12.60 -17.50 39.82
N PRO A 6 -11.65 -17.94 38.98
CA PRO A 6 -10.41 -17.21 38.74
C PRO A 6 -10.68 -15.84 38.11
N THR A 7 -9.88 -14.84 38.48
CA THR A 7 -10.00 -13.51 37.88
C THR A 7 -9.66 -13.56 36.38
N PHE A 8 -10.63 -13.23 35.54
CA PHE A 8 -10.45 -13.19 34.09
C PHE A 8 -11.04 -11.87 33.56
N PRO A 9 -10.26 -11.04 32.85
CA PRO A 9 -10.73 -9.73 32.41
C PRO A 9 -11.79 -9.87 31.33
N SER A 10 -12.81 -9.00 31.36
CA SER A 10 -13.89 -8.96 30.38
C SER A 10 -13.43 -8.50 28.99
N PHE A 11 -14.28 -8.74 27.99
CA PHE A 11 -14.06 -8.25 26.64
C PHE A 11 -14.73 -6.88 26.47
N ASP A 12 -13.92 -5.86 26.22
CA ASP A 12 -14.42 -4.56 25.78
C ASP A 12 -14.55 -4.58 24.23
N PRO A 13 -15.76 -4.45 23.66
CA PRO A 13 -15.95 -4.42 22.21
C PRO A 13 -15.54 -3.09 21.57
N ASN A 14 -15.50 -2.00 22.35
CA ASN A 14 -15.32 -0.62 21.88
C ASN A 14 -13.90 -0.07 22.03
N ALA A 15 -12.97 -0.78 22.68
CA ALA A 15 -11.62 -0.21 22.85
C ALA A 15 -10.93 0.13 21.51
N ASP A 16 -10.09 1.17 21.51
CA ASP A 16 -9.50 1.73 20.28
C ASP A 16 -8.46 0.83 19.58
N GLN A 17 -8.00 -0.24 20.23
CA GLN A 17 -6.83 -1.01 19.78
C GLN A 17 -7.17 -2.16 18.83
N GLY A 18 -7.35 -1.88 17.54
CA GLY A 18 -7.47 -2.91 16.50
C GLY A 18 -8.86 -3.53 16.37
N ALA A 19 -9.04 -4.36 15.33
CA ALA A 19 -10.37 -4.85 14.92
C ALA A 19 -11.05 -5.71 16.02
N PRO A 20 -12.32 -5.44 16.36
CA PRO A 20 -13.07 -6.18 17.39
C PRO A 20 -13.02 -7.70 17.19
N GLY A 21 -13.24 -8.19 15.97
CA GLY A 21 -13.18 -9.63 15.67
C GLY A 21 -11.82 -10.29 15.92
N VAL A 22 -10.70 -9.57 15.69
CA VAL A 22 -9.35 -10.11 15.96
C VAL A 22 -9.11 -10.21 17.46
N ARG A 23 -9.53 -9.19 18.21
CA ARG A 23 -9.44 -9.18 19.67
C ARG A 23 -10.36 -10.22 20.30
N PHE A 24 -11.55 -10.40 19.74
CA PHE A 24 -12.50 -11.41 20.17
C PHE A 24 -11.92 -12.81 20.03
N LYS A 25 -11.28 -13.12 18.88
CA LYS A 25 -10.56 -14.39 18.69
C LYS A 25 -9.47 -14.61 19.76
N LYS A 26 -8.71 -13.56 20.10
CA LYS A 26 -7.69 -13.63 21.16
C LYS A 26 -8.30 -13.85 22.53
N TYR A 27 -9.44 -13.22 22.82
CA TYR A 27 -10.20 -13.41 24.04
C TYR A 27 -10.68 -14.86 24.19
N ILE A 28 -11.31 -15.42 23.15
CA ILE A 28 -11.77 -16.81 23.12
C ILE A 28 -10.62 -17.80 23.31
N ALA A 29 -9.45 -17.55 22.70
CA ALA A 29 -8.27 -18.39 22.91
C ALA A 29 -7.83 -18.41 24.39
N ARG A 30 -7.82 -17.25 25.07
CA ARG A 30 -7.52 -17.17 26.51
C ARG A 30 -8.61 -17.84 27.36
N PHE A 31 -9.87 -17.72 26.97
CA PHE A 31 -10.99 -18.36 27.65
C PHE A 31 -10.90 -19.89 27.55
N ARG A 32 -10.55 -20.45 26.39
CA ARG A 32 -10.31 -21.90 26.25
C ARG A 32 -9.22 -22.40 27.18
N ASN A 33 -8.13 -21.65 27.33
CA ASN A 33 -7.07 -21.98 28.28
C ASN A 33 -7.60 -21.99 29.73
N LEU A 34 -8.50 -21.07 30.08
CA LEU A 34 -9.15 -21.03 31.39
C LEU A 34 -9.97 -22.29 31.62
N ILE A 35 -10.82 -22.68 30.65
CA ILE A 35 -11.65 -23.87 30.73
C ILE A 35 -10.81 -25.12 30.98
N VAL A 36 -9.73 -25.30 30.20
CA VAL A 36 -8.79 -26.40 30.37
C VAL A 36 -8.12 -26.37 31.74
N ALA A 37 -7.69 -25.20 32.21
CA ALA A 37 -7.05 -25.05 33.53
C ALA A 37 -8.01 -25.33 34.71
N THR A 38 -9.32 -25.14 34.51
CA THR A 38 -10.35 -25.39 35.52
C THR A 38 -10.97 -26.79 35.45
N ASP A 39 -10.57 -27.62 34.47
CA ASP A 39 -11.07 -28.99 34.27
C ASP A 39 -12.61 -29.06 34.15
N ILE A 40 -13.19 -28.14 33.36
CA ILE A 40 -14.64 -28.04 33.17
C ILE A 40 -14.99 -28.59 31.79
N ASP A 41 -15.57 -29.80 31.76
CA ASP A 41 -15.91 -30.48 30.51
C ASP A 41 -17.37 -30.32 30.08
N ASP A 42 -18.28 -29.95 31.00
CA ASP A 42 -19.69 -29.80 30.66
C ASP A 42 -19.92 -28.58 29.75
N PRO A 43 -20.41 -28.77 28.50
CA PRO A 43 -20.56 -27.69 27.53
C PRO A 43 -21.58 -26.63 27.99
N LYS A 44 -22.57 -27.00 28.81
CA LYS A 44 -23.54 -26.04 29.36
C LYS A 44 -22.87 -25.11 30.37
N ARG A 45 -22.05 -25.66 31.27
CA ARG A 45 -21.21 -24.88 32.20
C ARG A 45 -20.20 -24.00 31.47
N GLN A 46 -19.53 -24.52 30.45
CA GLN A 46 -18.60 -23.71 29.65
C GLN A 46 -19.29 -22.51 28.99
N LYS A 47 -20.50 -22.70 28.43
CA LYS A 47 -21.31 -21.59 27.89
C LYS A 47 -21.65 -20.56 28.98
N ALA A 48 -22.14 -21.02 30.13
CA ALA A 48 -22.51 -20.12 31.23
C ALA A 48 -21.31 -19.31 31.71
N LEU A 49 -20.13 -19.93 31.79
CA LEU A 49 -18.88 -19.24 32.15
C LEU A 49 -18.46 -18.24 31.08
N LEU A 50 -18.61 -18.58 29.80
CA LEU A 50 -18.29 -17.64 28.72
C LEU A 50 -19.13 -16.37 28.85
N LEU A 51 -20.45 -16.51 28.96
CA LEU A 51 -21.37 -15.37 29.10
C LEU A 51 -21.15 -14.58 30.40
N HIS A 52 -20.69 -15.25 31.47
CA HIS A 52 -20.34 -14.56 32.71
C HIS A 52 -19.08 -13.71 32.59
N TYR A 53 -18.00 -14.26 32.00
CA TYR A 53 -16.72 -13.56 31.93
C TYR A 53 -16.63 -12.54 30.80
N ILE A 54 -17.39 -12.74 29.71
CA ILE A 54 -17.30 -11.89 28.51
C ILE A 54 -17.70 -10.44 28.77
N GLY A 55 -18.50 -10.20 29.79
CA GLY A 55 -18.96 -8.87 30.21
C GLY A 55 -20.41 -8.61 29.80
N GLU A 56 -21.04 -7.68 30.53
CA GLU A 56 -22.46 -7.33 30.38
C GLU A 56 -22.80 -6.87 28.96
N GLU A 57 -22.03 -5.93 28.40
CA GLU A 57 -22.27 -5.40 27.05
C GLU A 57 -22.33 -6.49 25.97
N VAL A 58 -21.45 -7.50 26.07
CA VAL A 58 -21.39 -8.59 25.08
C VAL A 58 -22.45 -9.64 25.36
N ASN A 59 -22.85 -9.82 26.62
CA ASN A 59 -23.98 -10.67 26.97
C ASN A 59 -25.29 -10.09 26.44
N ASP A 60 -25.50 -8.78 26.56
CA ASP A 60 -26.66 -8.08 25.98
C ASP A 60 -26.69 -8.26 24.46
N ILE A 61 -25.54 -8.11 23.80
CA ILE A 61 -25.42 -8.41 22.37
C ILE A 61 -25.85 -9.85 22.09
N PHE A 62 -25.37 -10.82 22.86
CA PHE A 62 -25.72 -12.23 22.68
C PHE A 62 -27.23 -12.49 22.77
N GLU A 63 -27.92 -11.85 23.71
CA GLU A 63 -29.38 -11.97 23.88
C GLU A 63 -30.17 -11.48 22.66
N THR A 64 -29.59 -10.57 21.86
CA THR A 64 -30.18 -10.13 20.58
C THR A 64 -29.91 -11.07 19.41
N LEU A 65 -28.99 -12.02 19.54
CA LEU A 65 -28.60 -12.92 18.44
C LEU A 65 -29.54 -14.12 18.33
N THR A 66 -29.90 -14.45 17.10
CA THR A 66 -30.54 -15.74 16.79
C THR A 66 -29.48 -16.83 16.75
N VAL A 67 -29.46 -17.69 17.77
CA VAL A 67 -28.50 -18.79 17.89
C VAL A 67 -29.15 -20.08 17.38
N SER A 68 -28.55 -20.69 16.36
CA SER A 68 -28.99 -21.98 15.81
C SER A 68 -28.87 -23.10 16.85
N GLU A 69 -29.57 -24.21 16.62
CA GLU A 69 -29.31 -25.43 17.40
C GLU A 69 -27.95 -26.05 17.03
N PRO A 70 -27.27 -26.73 17.97
CA PRO A 70 -26.02 -27.42 17.67
C PRO A 70 -26.22 -28.51 16.61
N ALA A 71 -25.41 -28.47 15.56
CA ALA A 71 -25.33 -29.54 14.57
C ALA A 71 -24.64 -30.79 15.17
N GLU A 72 -24.72 -31.93 14.47
CA GLU A 72 -24.02 -33.16 14.89
C GLU A 72 -22.51 -32.90 15.07
N GLY A 73 -22.01 -33.18 16.27
CA GLY A 73 -20.61 -32.99 16.64
C GLY A 73 -20.25 -31.58 17.15
N GLU A 74 -21.20 -30.63 17.20
CA GLU A 74 -20.98 -29.30 17.77
C GLU A 74 -21.50 -29.19 19.20
N THR A 75 -20.74 -28.51 20.06
CA THR A 75 -21.21 -28.21 21.42
C THR A 75 -22.00 -26.90 21.46
N VAL A 76 -22.84 -26.74 22.49
CA VAL A 76 -23.57 -25.48 22.73
C VAL A 76 -22.60 -24.30 22.91
N LEU A 77 -21.39 -24.55 23.44
CA LEU A 77 -20.33 -23.55 23.51
C LEU A 77 -19.88 -23.14 22.11
N ASP A 78 -19.62 -24.10 21.22
CA ASP A 78 -19.14 -23.81 19.87
C ASP A 78 -20.11 -22.95 19.08
N VAL A 79 -21.41 -23.25 19.15
CA VAL A 79 -22.44 -22.44 18.50
C VAL A 79 -22.49 -21.02 19.09
N THR A 80 -22.36 -20.89 20.41
CA THR A 80 -22.32 -19.59 21.10
C THR A 80 -21.12 -18.76 20.65
N ILE A 81 -19.93 -19.39 20.60
CA ILE A 81 -18.69 -18.75 20.13
C ILE A 81 -18.83 -18.34 18.67
N LYS A 82 -19.43 -19.18 17.82
CA LYS A 82 -19.66 -18.86 16.40
C LYS A 82 -20.57 -17.65 16.23
N ALA A 83 -21.73 -17.62 16.89
CA ALA A 83 -22.68 -16.51 16.79
C ALA A 83 -22.03 -15.17 17.22
N LEU A 84 -21.29 -15.16 18.33
CA LEU A 84 -20.55 -13.99 18.79
C LEU A 84 -19.40 -13.63 17.85
N SER A 85 -18.67 -14.63 17.34
CA SER A 85 -17.59 -14.40 16.37
C SER A 85 -18.11 -13.76 15.10
N GLU A 86 -19.27 -14.20 14.60
CA GLU A 86 -19.95 -13.64 13.42
C GLU A 86 -20.40 -12.20 13.65
N TYR A 87 -20.89 -11.89 14.85
CA TYR A 87 -21.23 -10.51 15.21
C TYR A 87 -20.01 -9.58 15.22
N PHE A 88 -18.89 -10.02 15.81
CA PHE A 88 -17.66 -9.22 15.93
C PHE A 88 -16.77 -9.27 14.69
N THR A 89 -16.94 -10.24 13.80
CA THR A 89 -16.45 -10.09 12.43
C THR A 89 -17.17 -8.91 11.82
N PRO A 90 -16.44 -7.95 11.21
CA PRO A 90 -17.08 -6.83 10.56
C PRO A 90 -18.00 -7.36 9.46
N LYS A 91 -19.32 -7.43 9.73
CA LYS A 91 -20.33 -7.73 8.72
C LYS A 91 -20.07 -6.82 7.53
N GLN A 92 -19.80 -7.42 6.37
CA GLN A 92 -19.77 -6.79 5.04
C GLN A 92 -20.26 -5.35 5.06
N ASN A 93 -19.37 -4.42 5.39
CA ASN A 93 -19.76 -3.03 5.30
C ASN A 93 -19.33 -2.61 3.90
N PRO A 94 -20.28 -2.48 2.94
CA PRO A 94 -19.96 -2.06 1.58
C PRO A 94 -19.21 -0.72 1.56
N VAL A 95 -19.26 0.07 2.65
CA VAL A 95 -18.48 1.30 2.82
C VAL A 95 -16.96 1.03 2.81
N PHE A 96 -16.46 -0.06 3.41
CA PHE A 96 -15.02 -0.36 3.41
C PHE A 96 -14.55 -0.83 2.04
N GLU A 97 -15.32 -1.69 1.38
CA GLU A 97 -15.04 -2.06 -0.02
C GLU A 97 -15.14 -0.85 -0.93
N TYR A 98 -16.13 0.03 -0.75
CA TYR A 98 -16.25 1.28 -1.48
C TYR A 98 -15.01 2.16 -1.31
N LYS A 99 -14.46 2.28 -0.10
CA LYS A 99 -13.19 3.00 0.15
C LYS A 99 -12.03 2.36 -0.60
N PHE A 100 -11.93 1.03 -0.62
CA PHE A 100 -10.92 0.31 -1.38
C PHE A 100 -11.07 0.55 -2.89
N ARG A 101 -12.29 0.43 -3.43
CA ARG A 101 -12.58 0.61 -4.88
C ARG A 101 -12.34 2.03 -5.36
N ASN A 102 -12.54 3.03 -4.50
CA ASN A 102 -12.27 4.43 -4.83
C ASN A 102 -10.83 4.88 -4.55
N ALA A 103 -9.99 4.02 -3.94
CA ALA A 103 -8.59 4.34 -3.75
C ALA A 103 -7.89 4.42 -5.11
N LYS A 104 -7.38 5.61 -5.44
CA LYS A 104 -6.56 5.88 -6.63
C LYS A 104 -5.15 6.25 -6.22
N GLN A 105 -4.15 5.88 -7.02
CA GLN A 105 -2.78 6.30 -6.80
C GLN A 105 -2.68 7.81 -7.03
N THR A 106 -2.15 8.57 -6.07
CA THR A 106 -1.95 10.01 -6.28
C THR A 106 -0.75 10.29 -7.18
N GLN A 107 -0.62 11.51 -7.68
CA GLN A 107 0.44 11.87 -8.64
C GLN A 107 1.85 11.73 -8.06
N ASP A 108 2.00 12.00 -6.76
CA ASP A 108 3.27 11.97 -6.03
C ASP A 108 3.47 10.71 -5.19
N GLU A 109 2.53 9.75 -5.24
CA GLU A 109 2.60 8.50 -4.48
C GLU A 109 3.34 7.43 -5.29
N ALA A 110 4.46 6.94 -4.75
CA ALA A 110 5.17 5.78 -5.30
C ALA A 110 4.31 4.51 -5.27
N LEU A 111 4.52 3.60 -6.22
CA LEU A 111 3.70 2.39 -6.34
C LEU A 111 3.68 1.54 -5.07
N MET A 112 4.80 1.45 -4.35
CA MET A 112 4.89 0.66 -3.11
C MET A 112 4.11 1.28 -1.95
N THR A 113 4.05 2.60 -1.88
CA THR A 113 3.23 3.32 -0.91
C THR A 113 1.75 3.07 -1.19
N TYR A 114 1.35 3.17 -2.46
CA TYR A 114 0.00 2.86 -2.90
C TYR A 114 -0.39 1.41 -2.60
N TYR A 115 0.48 0.45 -2.90
CA TYR A 115 0.27 -0.96 -2.57
C TYR A 115 0.08 -1.18 -1.07
N THR A 116 0.90 -0.54 -0.24
CA THR A 116 0.79 -0.66 1.23
C THR A 116 -0.56 -0.14 1.73
N ARG A 117 -1.01 1.00 1.20
CA ARG A 117 -2.32 1.57 1.52
C ARG A 117 -3.48 0.67 1.07
N LEU A 118 -3.41 0.11 -0.13
CA LEU A 118 -4.40 -0.87 -0.60
C LEU A 118 -4.43 -2.11 0.29
N LYS A 119 -3.28 -2.61 0.73
CA LYS A 119 -3.19 -3.75 1.65
C LYS A 119 -3.88 -3.44 2.98
N GLN A 120 -3.68 -2.26 3.54
CA GLN A 120 -4.36 -1.83 4.76
C GLN A 120 -5.88 -1.77 4.58
N LEU A 121 -6.35 -1.18 3.48
CA LEU A 121 -7.78 -1.11 3.16
C LEU A 121 -8.40 -2.50 2.92
N SER A 122 -7.64 -3.43 2.32
CA SER A 122 -8.12 -4.79 2.09
C SER A 122 -8.32 -5.61 3.37
N LEU A 123 -7.67 -5.25 4.49
CA LEU A 123 -7.84 -5.96 5.77
C LEU A 123 -9.26 -5.83 6.33
N THR A 124 -9.96 -4.76 5.97
CA THR A 124 -11.35 -4.51 6.36
C THR A 124 -12.36 -4.94 5.30
N CYS A 125 -11.89 -5.52 4.18
CA CYS A 125 -12.74 -6.00 3.09
C CYS A 125 -12.83 -7.53 3.13
N GLU A 126 -13.98 -8.11 2.79
CA GLU A 126 -14.17 -9.57 2.74
C GLU A 126 -13.81 -10.15 1.37
N PHE A 127 -12.64 -9.77 0.84
CA PHE A 127 -12.19 -10.30 -0.45
C PHE A 127 -11.79 -11.78 -0.33
N HIS A 128 -12.35 -12.62 -1.20
CA HIS A 128 -11.95 -14.03 -1.30
C HIS A 128 -10.45 -14.17 -1.61
N ASP A 129 -9.92 -13.28 -2.46
CA ASP A 129 -8.49 -13.15 -2.73
C ASP A 129 -8.10 -11.67 -2.75
N ALA A 130 -7.61 -11.17 -1.62
CA ALA A 130 -7.13 -9.80 -1.48
C ALA A 130 -5.99 -9.48 -2.47
N GLY A 131 -5.14 -10.46 -2.81
CA GLY A 131 -4.05 -10.26 -3.76
C GLY A 131 -4.56 -10.01 -5.18
N ARG A 132 -5.57 -10.76 -5.62
CA ARG A 132 -6.26 -10.53 -6.89
C ARG A 132 -6.93 -9.17 -6.93
N GLU A 133 -7.60 -8.76 -5.85
CA GLU A 133 -8.28 -7.48 -5.80
C GLU A 133 -7.32 -6.30 -5.82
N ILE A 134 -6.21 -6.38 -5.06
CA ILE A 134 -5.14 -5.39 -5.08
C ILE A 134 -4.52 -5.31 -6.49
N LYS A 135 -4.26 -6.44 -7.14
CA LYS A 135 -3.77 -6.47 -8.54
C LYS A 135 -4.72 -5.72 -9.47
N SER A 136 -6.02 -6.01 -9.39
CA SER A 136 -7.05 -5.33 -10.20
C SER A 136 -7.04 -3.82 -9.95
N GLN A 137 -6.97 -3.41 -8.69
CA GLN A 137 -6.97 -2.01 -8.28
C GLN A 137 -5.73 -1.24 -8.77
N ILE A 138 -4.56 -1.88 -8.78
CA ILE A 138 -3.33 -1.32 -9.36
C ILE A 138 -3.46 -1.15 -10.88
N ILE A 139 -4.04 -2.13 -11.58
CA ILE A 139 -4.23 -2.05 -13.03
C ILE A 139 -5.21 -0.92 -13.37
N GLN A 140 -6.35 -0.82 -12.68
CA GLN A 140 -7.38 0.18 -12.98
C GLN A 140 -6.98 1.60 -12.56
N HIS A 141 -6.43 1.76 -11.37
CA HIS A 141 -6.24 3.07 -10.74
C HIS A 141 -4.78 3.44 -10.45
N GLY A 142 -3.82 2.62 -10.89
CA GLY A 142 -2.41 2.98 -10.88
C GLY A 142 -2.06 4.04 -11.94
N ARG A 143 -1.00 4.79 -11.70
CA ARG A 143 -0.54 5.90 -12.54
C ARG A 143 0.13 5.44 -13.85
N SER A 144 0.86 4.32 -13.80
CA SER A 144 1.69 3.86 -14.91
C SER A 144 0.88 3.19 -16.02
N GLN A 145 0.67 3.91 -17.12
CA GLN A 145 0.02 3.37 -18.33
C GLN A 145 0.81 2.21 -18.94
N ARG A 146 2.14 2.28 -18.89
CA ARG A 146 3.01 1.21 -19.39
C ARG A 146 2.83 -0.09 -18.61
N LEU A 147 2.74 0.02 -17.28
CA LEU A 147 2.49 -1.13 -16.40
C LEU A 147 1.10 -1.72 -16.66
N ARG A 148 0.07 -0.87 -16.76
CA ARG A 148 -1.30 -1.27 -17.08
C ARG A 148 -1.39 -2.03 -18.40
N ARG A 149 -0.80 -1.50 -19.47
CA ARG A 149 -0.80 -2.16 -20.79
C ARG A 149 -0.16 -3.55 -20.73
N LYS A 150 1.02 -3.68 -20.11
CA LYS A 150 1.68 -4.99 -19.95
C LYS A 150 0.82 -5.98 -19.18
N ALA A 151 0.17 -5.54 -18.10
CA ALA A 151 -0.67 -6.40 -17.28
C ALA A 151 -1.95 -6.87 -17.99
N LEU A 152 -2.47 -6.08 -18.93
CA LEU A 152 -3.64 -6.45 -19.74
C LEU A 152 -3.28 -7.39 -20.90
N ILE A 153 -2.03 -7.36 -21.39
CA ILE A 153 -1.54 -8.28 -22.43
C ILE A 153 -1.29 -9.68 -21.86
N ASP A 154 -0.67 -9.75 -20.68
CA ASP A 154 -0.35 -11.02 -20.02
C ASP A 154 -1.25 -11.25 -18.78
N PRO A 155 -2.36 -11.99 -18.92
CA PRO A 155 -3.29 -12.22 -17.82
C PRO A 155 -2.68 -13.07 -16.69
N THR A 156 -1.63 -13.86 -16.99
CA THR A 156 -0.96 -14.76 -16.04
C THR A 156 -0.08 -14.02 -15.04
N ILE A 157 0.10 -12.71 -15.23
CA ILE A 157 1.00 -11.92 -14.40
C ILE A 157 0.58 -11.92 -12.94
N THR A 158 1.47 -12.28 -12.03
CA THR A 158 1.18 -12.26 -10.59
C THR A 158 1.29 -10.85 -10.02
N LEU A 159 0.66 -10.60 -8.87
CA LEU A 159 0.80 -9.34 -8.15
C LEU A 159 2.27 -9.02 -7.85
N ALA A 160 3.05 -10.02 -7.43
CA ALA A 160 4.47 -9.86 -7.13
C ALA A 160 5.27 -9.37 -8.36
N LYS A 161 5.07 -10.01 -9.52
CA LYS A 161 5.71 -9.62 -10.78
C LYS A 161 5.26 -8.23 -11.24
N LEU A 162 3.99 -7.89 -11.04
CA LEU A 162 3.46 -6.55 -11.34
C LEU A 162 4.17 -5.47 -10.51
N LEU A 163 4.34 -5.70 -9.20
CA LEU A 163 5.03 -4.78 -8.30
C LEU A 163 6.52 -4.65 -8.66
N GLU A 164 7.20 -5.76 -8.97
CA GLU A 164 8.60 -5.76 -9.39
C GLU A 164 8.82 -4.93 -10.66
N MET A 165 8.01 -5.17 -11.69
CA MET A 165 8.07 -4.37 -12.92
C MET A 165 7.75 -2.90 -12.68
N GLY A 166 6.81 -2.60 -11.78
CA GLY A 166 6.47 -1.23 -11.43
C GLY A 166 7.61 -0.50 -10.73
N LYS A 167 8.27 -1.15 -9.76
CA LYS A 167 9.49 -0.63 -9.12
C LYS A 167 10.60 -0.39 -10.13
N ALA A 168 10.86 -1.36 -11.00
CA ALA A 168 11.89 -1.23 -12.03
C ALA A 168 11.59 -0.07 -13.00
N ALA A 169 10.32 0.14 -13.34
CA ALA A 169 9.88 1.27 -14.16
C ALA A 169 10.11 2.61 -13.45
N GLU A 170 9.69 2.75 -12.18
CA GLU A 170 9.90 3.97 -11.40
C GLU A 170 11.40 4.29 -11.23
N LEU A 171 12.23 3.26 -11.01
CA LEU A 171 13.68 3.41 -10.94
C LEU A 171 14.27 3.88 -12.28
N ALA A 172 13.89 3.23 -13.39
CA ALA A 172 14.36 3.60 -14.72
C ALA A 172 13.95 5.04 -15.09
N ASP A 173 12.72 5.43 -14.78
CA ASP A 173 12.21 6.79 -15.04
C ASP A 173 12.99 7.82 -14.20
N SER A 174 13.32 7.49 -12.94
CA SER A 174 14.15 8.37 -12.09
C SER A 174 15.59 8.51 -12.59
N GLN A 175 16.19 7.41 -13.07
CA GLN A 175 17.54 7.42 -13.63
C GLN A 175 17.59 8.19 -14.94
N ALA A 176 16.64 7.99 -15.84
CA ALA A 176 16.53 8.73 -17.10
C ALA A 176 16.37 10.24 -16.84
N ALA A 177 15.49 10.64 -15.92
CA ALA A 177 15.30 12.04 -15.56
C ALA A 177 16.57 12.68 -14.97
N ASN A 178 17.38 11.92 -14.21
CA ASN A 178 18.66 12.41 -13.70
C ASN A 178 19.69 12.60 -14.81
N LEU A 179 19.76 11.68 -15.78
CA LEU A 179 20.65 11.79 -16.93
C LEU A 179 20.31 13.01 -17.80
N GLU A 180 19.03 13.19 -18.13
CA GLU A 180 18.55 14.35 -18.89
C GLU A 180 18.84 15.68 -18.17
N ARG A 181 18.73 15.72 -16.83
CA ARG A 181 19.12 16.90 -16.05
C ARG A 181 20.62 17.17 -16.12
N THR A 182 21.46 16.14 -16.02
CA THR A 182 22.91 16.31 -16.12
C THR A 182 23.37 16.75 -17.51
N GLU A 183 22.72 16.27 -18.57
CA GLU A 183 22.98 16.72 -19.95
C GLU A 183 22.56 18.18 -20.18
N ASN A 184 21.46 18.63 -19.58
CA ASN A 184 21.05 20.03 -19.65
C ASN A 184 21.98 20.97 -18.86
N ILE A 185 22.56 20.52 -17.74
CA ILE A 185 23.53 21.31 -16.97
C ILE A 185 24.87 21.43 -17.71
N SER A 186 25.34 20.35 -18.36
CA SER A 186 26.59 20.39 -19.12
C SER A 186 26.50 21.30 -20.37
N HIS A 187 25.29 21.50 -20.90
CA HIS A 187 25.03 22.48 -21.96
C HIS A 187 25.03 23.94 -21.48
N PHE A 188 24.81 24.20 -20.19
CA PHE A 188 24.91 25.55 -19.60
C PHE A 188 26.34 25.91 -19.16
N THR A 189 27.20 24.93 -18.83
CA THR A 189 28.59 25.19 -18.40
C THR A 189 29.63 25.18 -19.51
N THR A 190 29.26 24.96 -20.77
CA THR A 190 30.16 25.11 -21.94
C THR A 190 30.00 26.44 -22.68
N GLY A 191 29.25 27.38 -22.08
CA GLY A 191 29.16 28.77 -22.52
C GLY A 191 30.11 29.71 -21.78
N SER A 192 31.42 29.41 -21.71
CA SER A 192 32.40 30.40 -21.27
C SER A 192 33.57 30.53 -22.24
N SER A 193 33.59 31.69 -22.89
CA SER A 193 34.71 32.33 -23.58
C SER A 193 35.13 31.82 -24.96
N LYS A 194 34.26 31.98 -25.96
CA LYS A 194 34.76 32.42 -27.28
C LYS A 194 35.07 33.90 -27.18
N ASN A 195 36.32 34.20 -26.84
CA ASN A 195 36.89 35.52 -26.86
C ASN A 195 36.94 36.01 -28.33
N HIS A 196 35.82 36.50 -28.86
CA HIS A 196 35.79 37.28 -30.08
C HIS A 196 36.46 38.61 -29.79
N ASN A 197 37.79 38.64 -29.95
CA ASN A 197 38.54 39.88 -29.99
C ASN A 197 38.09 40.64 -31.25
N LYS A 198 37.03 41.43 -31.13
CA LYS A 198 36.64 42.45 -32.11
C LYS A 198 37.75 43.50 -32.11
N ALA A 199 38.81 43.22 -32.84
CA ALA A 199 39.80 44.21 -33.22
C ALA A 199 39.08 45.26 -34.07
N ARG A 200 38.79 46.37 -33.40
CA ARG A 200 38.33 47.64 -33.92
C ARG A 200 39.03 47.93 -35.24
N PHE A 201 38.25 47.96 -36.32
CA PHE A 201 38.67 48.41 -37.64
C PHE A 201 39.02 49.90 -37.52
N GLN A 202 40.27 50.19 -37.15
CA GLN A 202 40.82 51.53 -37.25
C GLN A 202 41.30 51.70 -38.68
N SER A 203 40.61 52.58 -39.40
CA SER A 203 41.08 53.20 -40.63
C SER A 203 42.55 53.60 -40.50
N ARG A 204 43.43 52.94 -41.26
CA ARG A 204 44.79 53.42 -41.47
C ARG A 204 44.94 53.90 -42.91
N SER A 205 45.42 55.13 -42.97
CA SER A 205 45.74 55.96 -44.12
C SER A 205 46.59 55.24 -45.18
N PRO A 206 46.53 55.70 -46.45
CA PRO A 206 47.18 55.03 -47.57
C PRO A 206 48.68 55.35 -47.59
N GLY A 207 49.56 54.35 -47.73
CA GLY A 207 50.98 54.67 -47.90
C GLY A 207 52.03 53.57 -47.90
N THR A 208 51.71 52.29 -47.67
CA THR A 208 52.74 51.24 -47.64
C THR A 208 52.41 50.09 -48.58
N ARG A 209 53.21 49.94 -49.64
CA ARG A 209 53.14 48.81 -50.58
C ARG A 209 53.41 47.52 -49.82
N VAL A 210 52.37 46.71 -49.65
CA VAL A 210 52.47 45.39 -49.01
C VAL A 210 52.83 44.35 -50.07
N LYS A 211 53.69 43.38 -49.75
CA LYS A 211 53.98 42.26 -50.65
C LYS A 211 52.79 41.27 -50.64
N CYS A 212 52.27 40.95 -51.82
CA CYS A 212 51.22 39.97 -52.04
C CYS A 212 51.71 38.58 -51.64
N ARG A 213 50.93 37.89 -50.80
CA ARG A 213 51.28 36.56 -50.30
C ARG A 213 51.18 35.44 -51.34
N ASN A 214 50.48 35.66 -52.45
CA ASN A 214 50.28 34.63 -53.47
C ASN A 214 51.35 34.67 -54.58
N CYS A 215 51.89 35.86 -54.90
CA CYS A 215 52.88 36.02 -55.98
C CYS A 215 54.18 36.70 -55.53
N GLY A 216 54.29 37.15 -54.28
CA GLY A 216 55.47 37.84 -53.76
C GLY A 216 55.66 39.30 -54.24
N GLY A 217 54.86 39.76 -55.23
CA GLY A 217 54.92 41.10 -55.80
C GLY A 217 54.30 42.20 -54.92
N THR A 218 54.35 43.47 -55.30
CA THR A 218 53.71 44.56 -54.55
C THR A 218 52.20 44.67 -54.86
N TYR A 219 51.38 44.88 -53.84
CA TYR A 219 49.92 45.06 -53.91
C TYR A 219 49.58 46.56 -53.76
N PRO A 220 48.52 47.09 -54.42
CA PRO A 220 47.55 46.43 -55.31
C PRO A 220 48.12 46.11 -56.68
N HIS A 221 47.60 45.06 -57.33
CA HIS A 221 47.91 44.75 -58.72
C HIS A 221 47.05 45.65 -59.62
N GLU A 222 47.62 46.16 -60.72
CA GLU A 222 46.81 46.69 -61.83
C GLU A 222 46.15 45.53 -62.60
#